data_AF-A0A7S1LPC3-F1
#
_entry.id   AF-A0A7S1LPC3-F1
#
_cell.length_a   1.000
_cell.length_b   1.000
_cell.length_c   1.000
_cell.angle_alpha   90.00
_cell.angle_beta   90.00
_cell.angle_gamma   90.00
#
_symmetry.space_group_name_H-M   'P 1'
#
loop_
_entity.id
_entity.type
_entity.pdbx_description
1 polymer ?
#
loop_
_entity_poly.entity_id
_entity_poly.type
_entity_poly.pdbx_seq_one_letter_code
_entity_poly.pdbx_strand_id
1 'polypeptide(L)'
;ECPGFEVRAGAWAGLPGTVDAIKGELAKGRPVEKDDGKLADKLDELMVDLSDADVEAYRALGRDIGEALAEAAKSVSVGDSEYKVCGLTHLAYNKRGIDLIMIAVAHDERISWDRHPIPRVSGDTALKKVCMIA
;
A
#
# COMPACT_ATOMS: atom_id res chain seq x y z
N GLU A 1 -0.87 -6.41 -21.18
CA GLU A 1 -0.02 -7.52 -21.68
C GLU A 1 1.34 -6.95 -22.06
N CYS A 2 2.44 -7.65 -21.81
CA CYS A 2 3.80 -7.18 -22.11
C CYS A 2 4.31 -7.90 -23.38
N PRO A 3 4.20 -7.29 -24.58
CA PRO A 3 4.57 -7.97 -25.83
C PRO A 3 6.04 -8.38 -25.82
N GLY A 4 6.34 -9.63 -26.19
CA GLY A 4 7.70 -10.17 -26.20
C GLY A 4 8.21 -10.69 -24.86
N PHE A 5 7.42 -10.59 -23.79
CA PHE A 5 7.76 -11.12 -22.47
C PHE A 5 6.83 -12.26 -22.07
N GLU A 6 7.40 -13.34 -21.54
CA GLU A 6 6.64 -14.38 -20.86
C GLU A 6 6.52 -14.03 -19.38
N VAL A 7 5.32 -13.66 -18.94
CA VAL A 7 5.06 -13.37 -17.52
C VAL A 7 4.82 -14.69 -16.78
N ARG A 8 5.68 -14.98 -15.79
CA ARG A 8 5.50 -16.07 -14.83
C ARG A 8 5.09 -15.48 -13.50
N ALA A 9 3.84 -15.72 -13.09
CA ALA A 9 3.32 -15.34 -11.78
C ALA A 9 3.05 -16.60 -10.95
N GLY A 10 3.35 -16.55 -9.67
CA GLY A 10 3.02 -17.59 -8.70
C GLY A 10 2.36 -16.97 -7.47
N ALA A 11 1.53 -17.74 -6.77
CA ALA A 11 1.01 -17.29 -5.48
C ALA A 11 2.20 -17.06 -4.53
N TRP A 12 2.24 -15.91 -3.86
CA TRP A 12 3.32 -15.58 -2.92
C TRP A 12 3.59 -16.71 -1.91
N ALA A 13 2.52 -17.33 -1.41
CA ALA A 13 2.57 -18.44 -0.46
C ALA A 13 3.14 -19.76 -1.02
N GLY A 14 3.26 -19.89 -2.35
CA GLY A 14 3.78 -21.07 -3.04
C GLY A 14 5.13 -20.86 -3.73
N LEU A 15 5.72 -19.67 -3.62
CA LEU A 15 7.06 -19.42 -4.15
C LEU A 15 8.13 -20.04 -3.26
N PRO A 16 9.26 -20.51 -3.83
CA PRO A 16 10.42 -20.91 -3.05
C PRO A 16 10.84 -19.79 -2.08
N GLY A 17 11.15 -20.14 -0.83
CA GLY A 17 11.45 -19.18 0.23
C GLY A 17 12.76 -18.39 0.07
N THR A 18 13.52 -18.64 -1.00
CA THR A 18 14.77 -17.92 -1.29
C THR A 18 14.81 -17.48 -2.75
N VAL A 19 15.44 -16.33 -2.99
CA VAL A 19 15.68 -15.80 -4.34
C VAL A 19 16.47 -16.79 -5.20
N ASP A 20 17.40 -17.55 -4.62
CA ASP A 20 18.20 -18.53 -5.36
C ASP A 20 17.38 -19.70 -5.87
N ALA A 21 16.40 -20.17 -5.10
CA ALA A 21 15.50 -21.23 -5.54
C ALA A 21 14.54 -20.73 -6.63
N ILE A 22 14.04 -19.50 -6.52
CA ILE A 22 13.24 -18.84 -7.58
C ILE A 22 14.07 -18.74 -8.88
N LYS A 23 15.33 -18.29 -8.80
CA LYS A 23 16.24 -18.22 -9.95
C LYS A 23 16.50 -19.60 -10.55
N GLY A 24 16.74 -20.62 -9.72
CA GLY A 24 16.96 -21.99 -10.18
C GLY A 24 15.78 -22.53 -10.99
N GLU A 25 14.56 -22.33 -10.49
CA GLU A 25 13.33 -22.82 -11.13
C GLU A 25 12.95 -22.02 -12.38
N LEU A 26 12.91 -20.69 -12.28
CA LEU A 26 12.36 -19.82 -13.34
C LEU A 26 13.40 -19.47 -14.41
N ALA A 27 14.65 -19.23 -13.99
CA ALA A 27 15.70 -18.82 -14.93
C ALA A 27 16.36 -20.03 -15.59
N LYS A 28 16.37 -21.21 -14.95
CA LYS A 28 16.99 -22.45 -15.48
C LYS A 28 18.42 -22.24 -15.99
N GLY A 29 19.21 -21.47 -15.24
CA GLY A 29 20.60 -21.13 -15.59
C GLY A 29 20.76 -19.97 -16.58
N ARG A 30 19.67 -19.34 -17.03
CA ARG A 30 19.75 -18.07 -17.77
C ARG A 30 20.23 -16.93 -16.86
N PRO A 31 20.90 -15.90 -17.42
CA PRO A 31 21.21 -14.69 -16.68
C PRO A 31 19.95 -14.09 -16.04
N VAL A 32 20.06 -13.70 -14.77
CA VAL A 32 19.01 -12.98 -14.04
C VAL A 32 19.56 -11.62 -13.68
N GLU A 33 18.76 -10.61 -13.92
CA GLU A 33 19.03 -9.24 -13.49
C GLU A 33 17.87 -8.75 -12.64
N LYS A 34 18.17 -7.84 -11.71
CA LYS A 34 17.18 -7.20 -10.85
C LYS A 34 16.90 -5.78 -11.35
N ASP A 35 15.74 -5.27 -11.01
CA ASP A 35 15.34 -3.87 -11.24
C ASP A 35 16.18 -2.88 -10.44
N ASP A 36 16.86 -3.32 -9.38
CA ASP A 36 17.91 -2.57 -8.65
C ASP A 36 19.35 -2.91 -9.09
N GLY A 37 19.49 -3.65 -10.20
CA GLY A 37 20.75 -4.24 -10.66
C GLY A 37 21.43 -3.47 -11.78
N LYS A 38 22.23 -4.16 -12.63
CA LYS A 38 23.03 -3.48 -13.68
C LYS A 38 22.19 -2.83 -14.78
N LEU A 39 20.91 -3.17 -14.86
CA LEU A 39 19.97 -2.61 -15.82
C LEU A 39 19.05 -1.55 -15.22
N ALA A 40 19.17 -1.21 -13.93
CA ALA A 40 18.29 -0.27 -13.24
C ALA A 40 18.11 1.04 -14.05
N ASP A 41 19.20 1.72 -14.38
CA ASP A 41 19.17 2.97 -15.16
C ASP A 41 18.46 2.82 -16.51
N LYS A 42 18.58 1.66 -17.17
CA LYS A 42 17.92 1.38 -18.46
C LYS A 42 16.46 1.00 -18.31
N LEU A 43 16.07 0.44 -17.16
CA LEU A 43 14.67 0.17 -16.83
C LEU A 43 13.97 1.46 -16.44
N ASP A 44 14.67 2.37 -15.77
CA ASP A 44 14.16 3.71 -15.45
C ASP A 44 13.79 4.48 -16.73
N GLU A 45 14.58 4.36 -17.80
CA GLU A 45 14.24 4.93 -19.12
C GLU A 45 12.96 4.35 -19.74
N LEU A 46 12.49 3.18 -19.29
CA LEU A 46 11.24 2.56 -19.74
C LEU A 46 10.04 2.97 -18.88
N MET A 47 10.26 3.58 -17.71
CA MET A 47 9.17 4.15 -16.93
C MET A 47 8.64 5.39 -17.66
N VAL A 48 7.37 5.33 -18.02
CA VAL A 48 6.71 6.43 -18.71
C VAL A 48 6.37 7.53 -17.73
N ASP A 49 6.64 8.78 -18.12
CA ASP A 49 6.09 9.93 -17.43
C ASP A 49 4.56 9.87 -17.42
N LEU A 50 3.95 10.37 -16.34
CA LEU A 50 2.51 10.53 -16.28
C LEU A 50 2.05 11.45 -17.42
N SER A 51 1.05 11.01 -18.18
CA SER A 51 0.42 11.88 -19.16
C SER A 51 -0.39 12.98 -18.46
N ASP A 52 -0.75 14.05 -19.18
CA ASP A 52 -1.64 15.08 -18.64
C ASP A 52 -2.97 14.49 -18.12
N ALA A 53 -3.48 13.45 -18.79
CA ALA A 53 -4.67 12.73 -18.37
C ALA A 53 -4.46 11.98 -17.04
N ASP A 54 -3.30 11.34 -16.86
CA ASP A 54 -2.96 10.66 -15.61
C ASP A 54 -2.81 11.67 -14.47
N VAL A 55 -2.14 12.81 -14.72
CA VAL A 55 -1.99 13.88 -13.73
C VAL A 55 -3.36 14.42 -13.29
N GLU A 56 -4.27 14.67 -14.23
CA GLU A 56 -5.63 15.12 -13.91
C GLU A 56 -6.40 14.05 -13.12
N ALA A 57 -6.25 12.77 -13.47
CA ALA A 57 -6.85 11.67 -12.71
C ALA A 57 -6.30 11.59 -11.27
N TYR A 58 -4.99 11.74 -11.07
CA TYR A 58 -4.38 11.78 -9.73
C TYR A 58 -4.84 12.99 -8.92
N ARG A 59 -5.02 14.16 -9.55
CA ARG A 59 -5.55 15.35 -8.88
C ARG A 59 -7.00 15.15 -8.45
N ALA A 60 -7.82 14.52 -9.28
CA ALA A 60 -9.19 14.16 -8.92
C ALA A 60 -9.21 13.16 -7.76
N LEU A 61 -8.44 12.07 -7.87
CA LEU A 61 -8.31 11.08 -6.81
C LEU A 61 -7.84 11.70 -5.49
N GLY A 62 -6.87 12.63 -5.53
CA GLY A 62 -6.37 13.33 -4.35
C GLY A 62 -7.45 14.15 -3.63
N ARG A 63 -8.38 14.78 -4.38
CA ARG A 63 -9.53 15.47 -3.80
C ARG A 63 -10.46 14.49 -3.11
N ASP A 64 -10.80 13.39 -3.77
CA ASP A 64 -11.71 12.38 -3.24
C ASP A 64 -11.14 11.70 -1.99
N ILE A 65 -9.82 11.43 -1.98
CA ILE A 65 -9.07 10.94 -0.82
C ILE A 65 -9.16 11.94 0.34
N GLY A 66 -8.95 13.24 0.09
CA GLY A 66 -9.05 14.28 1.11
C GLY A 66 -10.44 14.34 1.74
N GLU A 67 -11.49 14.24 0.94
CA GLU A 67 -12.87 14.20 1.42
C GLU A 67 -13.19 12.93 2.21
N ALA A 68 -12.73 11.77 1.73
CA ALA A 68 -12.89 10.48 2.41
C ALA A 68 -12.18 10.46 3.77
N LEU A 69 -10.95 10.96 3.83
CA LEU A 69 -10.18 11.08 5.05
C LEU A 69 -10.85 12.02 6.05
N ALA A 70 -11.40 13.14 5.59
CA ALA A 70 -12.15 14.06 6.43
C ALA A 70 -13.46 13.45 6.97
N GLU A 71 -14.17 12.65 6.18
CA GLU A 71 -15.34 11.86 6.64
C GLU A 71 -14.93 10.86 7.72
N ALA A 72 -13.88 10.07 7.45
CA ALA A 72 -13.36 9.08 8.40
C ALA A 72 -12.95 9.75 9.72
N ALA A 73 -12.13 10.80 9.67
CA ALA A 73 -11.66 11.52 10.86
C ALA A 73 -12.81 12.08 11.72
N LYS A 74 -13.89 12.58 11.11
CA LYS A 74 -15.08 13.07 11.82
C LYS A 74 -15.93 11.96 12.44
N SER A 75 -15.77 10.72 11.98
CA SER A 75 -16.50 9.55 12.49
C SER A 75 -15.80 8.86 13.67
N VAL A 76 -14.53 9.16 13.92
CA VAL A 76 -13.74 8.59 15.01
C VAL A 76 -14.21 9.14 16.37
N SER A 77 -14.34 8.26 17.35
CA SER A 77 -14.72 8.62 18.72
C SER A 77 -13.73 8.07 19.76
N VAL A 78 -13.60 8.76 20.90
CA VAL A 78 -12.87 8.22 22.07
C VAL A 78 -13.44 6.85 22.43
N GLY A 79 -12.56 5.89 22.67
CA GLY A 79 -12.89 4.48 22.91
C GLY A 79 -12.87 3.60 21.66
N ASP A 80 -12.82 4.17 20.45
CA ASP A 80 -12.70 3.37 19.23
C ASP A 80 -11.34 2.65 19.18
N SER A 81 -11.36 1.38 18.75
CA SER A 81 -10.12 0.66 18.48
C SER A 81 -9.49 1.11 17.17
N GLU A 82 -8.17 0.98 17.03
CA GLU A 82 -7.48 1.28 15.76
C GLU A 82 -8.07 0.50 14.58
N TYR A 83 -8.49 -0.75 14.82
CA TYR A 83 -9.11 -1.58 13.79
C TYR A 83 -10.52 -1.09 13.42
N LYS A 84 -11.28 -0.53 14.37
CA LYS A 84 -12.55 0.13 14.06
C LYS A 84 -12.33 1.37 13.21
N VAL A 85 -11.35 2.20 13.56
CA VAL A 85 -10.97 3.38 12.76
C VAL A 85 -10.53 2.98 11.35
N CYS A 86 -9.71 1.93 11.22
CA CYS A 86 -9.35 1.34 9.92
C CYS A 86 -10.59 0.99 9.08
N GLY A 87 -11.58 0.30 9.67
CA GLY A 87 -12.83 -0.02 8.99
C GLY A 87 -13.66 1.20 8.57
N LEU A 88 -13.71 2.24 9.41
CA LEU A 88 -14.36 3.52 9.08
C LEU A 88 -13.67 4.21 7.90
N THR A 89 -12.34 4.20 7.86
CA THR A 89 -11.55 4.74 6.76
C THR A 89 -11.80 3.97 5.46
N HIS A 90 -11.73 2.63 5.48
CA HIS A 90 -12.06 1.82 4.32
C HIS A 90 -13.49 2.07 3.82
N LEU A 91 -14.46 2.20 4.72
CA LEU A 91 -15.83 2.50 4.34
C LEU A 91 -15.94 3.85 3.61
N ALA A 92 -15.25 4.89 4.09
CA ALA A 92 -15.26 6.20 3.46
C ALA A 92 -14.62 6.17 2.05
N TYR A 93 -13.54 5.42 1.87
CA TYR A 93 -12.85 5.27 0.58
C TYR A 93 -13.66 4.41 -0.40
N ASN A 94 -14.16 3.26 0.04
CA ASN A 94 -14.90 2.31 -0.81
C ASN A 94 -16.20 2.91 -1.36
N LYS A 95 -16.89 3.76 -0.60
CA LYS A 95 -18.10 4.49 -1.09
C LYS A 95 -17.81 5.39 -2.30
N ARG A 96 -16.55 5.80 -2.48
CA ARG A 96 -16.07 6.63 -3.61
C ARG A 96 -15.41 5.80 -4.70
N GLY A 97 -15.44 4.46 -4.59
CA GLY A 97 -14.79 3.57 -5.54
C GLY A 97 -13.26 3.54 -5.43
N ILE A 98 -12.71 3.98 -4.29
CA ILE A 98 -11.26 3.97 -4.05
C ILE A 98 -10.90 2.69 -3.33
N ASP A 99 -10.01 1.89 -3.93
CA ASP A 99 -9.46 0.69 -3.30
C ASP A 99 -8.25 1.05 -2.44
N LEU A 100 -8.46 1.08 -1.12
CA LEU A 100 -7.43 1.40 -0.14
C LEU A 100 -6.65 0.12 0.21
N ILE A 101 -5.49 -0.08 -0.41
CA ILE A 101 -4.69 -1.32 -0.24
C ILE A 101 -4.09 -1.42 1.18
N MET A 102 -3.69 -0.29 1.75
CA MET A 102 -3.03 -0.24 3.05
C MET A 102 -3.43 1.06 3.75
N ILE A 103 -3.66 0.98 5.07
CA ILE A 103 -3.88 2.14 5.93
C ILE A 103 -3.10 1.97 7.22
N ALA A 104 -2.44 3.04 7.65
CA ALA A 104 -1.81 3.13 8.94
C ALA A 104 -2.75 3.82 9.93
N VAL A 105 -2.98 3.18 11.06
CA VAL A 105 -3.74 3.75 12.18
C VAL A 105 -2.97 3.54 13.47
N ALA A 106 -2.78 4.61 14.22
CA ALA A 106 -2.19 4.58 15.55
C ALA A 106 -2.92 5.53 16.49
N HIS A 107 -3.04 5.11 17.75
CA HIS A 107 -3.57 5.94 18.83
C HIS A 107 -2.47 6.41 19.78
N ASP A 108 -2.65 7.64 20.25
CA ASP A 108 -1.95 8.21 21.40
C ASP A 108 -0.43 8.04 21.36
N GLU A 109 0.18 7.39 22.35
CA GLU A 109 1.63 7.24 22.42
C GLU A 109 2.23 6.51 21.21
N ARG A 110 1.49 5.60 20.56
CA ARG A 110 2.01 4.86 19.40
C ARG A 110 2.40 5.77 18.24
N ILE A 111 1.69 6.89 18.07
CA ILE A 111 1.96 7.86 17.01
C ILE A 111 3.41 8.38 17.09
N SER A 112 3.96 8.49 18.31
CA SER A 112 5.28 9.07 18.54
C SER A 112 6.47 8.15 18.23
N TRP A 113 6.28 6.83 18.30
CA TRP A 113 7.38 5.86 18.18
C TRP A 113 7.20 4.83 17.06
N ASP A 114 5.98 4.64 16.56
CA ASP A 114 5.69 3.74 15.45
C ASP A 114 5.41 4.56 14.17
N ARG A 115 6.42 4.66 13.30
CA ARG A 115 6.37 5.48 12.07
C ARG A 115 5.57 4.84 10.94
N HIS A 116 5.30 3.54 11.01
CA HIS A 116 4.53 2.81 10.00
C HIS A 116 3.55 1.87 10.69
N PRO A 117 2.62 2.41 11.51
CA PRO A 117 1.84 1.60 12.41
C PRO A 117 0.78 0.83 11.65
N ILE A 118 0.92 -0.50 11.65
CA ILE A 118 -0.19 -1.38 11.28
C ILE A 118 -1.21 -1.34 12.43
N PRO A 119 -2.52 -1.20 12.13
CA PRO A 119 -3.57 -1.23 13.14
C PRO A 119 -3.51 -2.53 13.95
N ARG A 120 -3.58 -2.45 15.28
CA ARG A 120 -3.53 -3.63 16.16
C ARG A 120 -4.93 -4.15 16.49
N VAL A 121 -5.02 -5.47 16.63
CA VAL A 121 -6.22 -6.18 17.10
C VAL A 121 -6.08 -6.69 18.54
N SER A 122 -4.93 -6.46 19.17
CA SER A 122 -4.61 -6.91 20.53
C SER A 122 -3.84 -5.84 21.30
N GLY A 123 -3.92 -5.91 22.63
CA GLY A 123 -3.40 -4.88 23.53
C GLY A 123 -4.41 -3.74 23.77
N ASP A 124 -3.95 -2.66 24.39
CA ASP A 124 -4.72 -1.44 24.52
C ASP A 124 -4.76 -0.72 23.17
N THR A 125 -5.92 -0.75 22.51
CA THR A 125 -6.13 -0.16 21.18
C THR A 125 -7.16 0.96 21.21
N ALA A 126 -7.76 1.23 22.38
CA ALA A 126 -8.83 2.21 22.51
C ALA A 126 -8.25 3.62 22.44
N LEU A 127 -8.81 4.44 21.56
CA LEU A 127 -8.45 5.85 21.43
C LEU A 127 -8.73 6.59 22.75
N LYS A 128 -7.72 7.24 23.32
CA LYS A 128 -7.87 8.10 24.50
C LYS A 128 -7.96 9.57 24.12
N LYS A 129 -7.12 10.03 23.19
CA LYS A 129 -7.03 11.45 22.85
C LYS A 129 -6.73 11.77 21.39
N VAL A 130 -5.71 11.14 20.81
CA VAL A 130 -5.23 11.49 19.45
C VAL A 130 -5.19 10.24 18.58
N CYS A 131 -5.73 10.36 17.37
CA CYS A 131 -5.71 9.33 16.35
C CYS A 131 -4.96 9.83 15.13
N MET A 132 -4.04 9.02 14.61
CA MET A 132 -3.42 9.21 13.31
C MET A 132 -4.07 8.25 12.32
N ILE A 133 -4.42 8.76 11.14
CA ILE A 133 -4.85 8.01 9.97
C ILE A 133 -3.93 8.45 8.83
N ALA A 134 -3.19 7.52 8.22
CA ALA A 134 -2.19 7.79 7.17
C ALA A 134 -2.17 6.70 6.09
#